data_AF-A0AAE1FJE5-F1
#
_entry.id   AF-A0AAE1FJE5-F1
#
_cell.length_a   1.000
_cell.length_b   1.000
_cell.length_c   1.000
_cell.angle_alpha   90.00
_cell.angle_beta   90.00
_cell.angle_gamma   90.00
#
_symmetry.space_group_name_H-M   'P 1'
#
loop_
_entity.id
_entity.type
_entity.pdbx_description
1 polymer ?
#
loop_
_entity_poly.entity_id
_entity_poly.type
_entity_poly.pdbx_seq_one_letter_code
_entity_poly.pdbx_strand_id
1 'polypeptide(L)'
;MLGKLRYVSVEHYMNEAIPKTKPHKKQRKNNWFYDQRVRILNNRINAARRLNRRHPTDNNRTLLRKVVQSTRREKKNIQEQKWIEWCQGIDSHTTLSSMWGKLKAVSGNKRATTPSHSNPQQEAEHLALSFAMRSSSTQLPDNTIHTLNSLQPEREREIEQACLAEADTDHPITSTPANKDTGLTGTPSREVRATGA
;
A
#
# COMPACT_ATOMS: atom_id res chain seq x y z
N MET A 1 -18.42 -61.13 -3.28
CA MET A 1 -17.51 -60.14 -3.88
C MET A 1 -17.80 -58.77 -3.27
N LEU A 2 -17.06 -58.36 -2.25
CA LEU A 2 -17.27 -57.07 -1.57
C LEU A 2 -16.19 -56.08 -2.03
N GLY A 3 -16.61 -55.06 -2.77
CA GLY A 3 -15.77 -53.98 -3.27
C GLY A 3 -15.30 -53.08 -2.13
N LYS A 4 -13.98 -52.90 -2.02
CA LYS A 4 -13.36 -51.94 -1.10
C LYS A 4 -13.63 -50.53 -1.59
N LEU A 5 -14.53 -49.81 -0.91
CA LEU A 5 -14.60 -48.36 -0.98
C LEU A 5 -13.30 -47.79 -0.39
N ARG A 6 -12.44 -47.23 -1.25
CA ARG A 6 -11.25 -46.49 -0.83
C ARG A 6 -11.71 -45.16 -0.25
N TYR A 7 -11.50 -44.99 1.05
CA TYR A 7 -11.67 -43.71 1.74
C TYR A 7 -10.57 -42.76 1.24
N VAL A 8 -10.92 -41.85 0.33
CA VAL A 8 -9.99 -40.81 -0.14
C VAL A 8 -10.19 -39.60 0.77
N SER A 9 -9.15 -39.25 1.54
CA SER A 9 -9.17 -38.15 2.51
C SER A 9 -9.51 -36.81 1.84
N VAL A 10 -10.39 -36.02 2.46
CA VAL A 10 -10.77 -34.65 2.04
C VAL A 10 -9.53 -33.76 1.86
N GLU A 11 -8.44 -34.01 2.59
CA GLU A 11 -7.17 -33.29 2.46
C GLU A 11 -6.52 -33.47 1.08
N HIS A 12 -6.77 -34.57 0.38
CA HIS A 12 -6.26 -34.81 -0.97
C HIS A 12 -6.90 -33.85 -1.97
N TYR A 13 -8.22 -33.72 -1.93
CA TYR A 13 -8.99 -32.80 -2.79
C TYR A 13 -8.68 -31.33 -2.48
N MET A 14 -8.47 -30.98 -1.21
CA MET A 14 -8.09 -29.61 -0.81
C MET A 14 -6.72 -29.19 -1.36
N ASN A 15 -5.78 -30.13 -1.50
CA ASN A 15 -4.46 -29.87 -2.04
C ASN A 15 -4.43 -29.79 -3.58
N GLU A 16 -5.36 -30.46 -4.26
CA GLU A 16 -5.53 -30.37 -5.72
C GLU A 16 -6.34 -29.14 -6.15
N ALA A 17 -7.37 -28.77 -5.38
CA ALA A 17 -8.28 -27.66 -5.73
C ALA A 17 -7.67 -26.26 -5.57
N ILE A 18 -6.67 -26.10 -4.70
CA ILE A 18 -6.02 -24.81 -4.46
C ILE A 18 -4.69 -24.77 -5.22
N PRO A 19 -4.62 -24.10 -6.40
CA PRO A 19 -3.36 -23.94 -7.10
C PRO A 19 -2.36 -23.21 -6.20
N LYS A 20 -1.34 -23.94 -5.73
CA LYS A 20 -0.23 -23.39 -4.95
C LYS A 20 0.61 -22.51 -5.87
N THR A 21 0.22 -21.24 -5.99
CA THR A 21 0.99 -20.25 -6.75
C THR A 21 2.35 -20.10 -6.08
N LYS A 22 3.41 -20.52 -6.76
CA LYS A 22 4.77 -20.19 -6.32
C LYS A 22 4.86 -18.66 -6.31
N PRO A 23 5.33 -18.03 -5.22
CA PRO A 23 5.50 -16.58 -5.20
C PRO A 23 6.31 -16.17 -6.42
N HIS A 24 5.79 -15.20 -7.17
CA HIS A 24 6.30 -14.81 -8.47
C HIS A 24 7.81 -14.51 -8.39
N LYS A 25 8.62 -15.18 -9.23
CA LYS A 25 10.10 -15.14 -9.19
C LYS A 25 10.69 -13.71 -9.18
N LYS A 26 9.96 -12.71 -9.69
CA LYS A 26 10.41 -11.29 -9.67
C LYS A 26 10.35 -10.62 -8.28
N GLN A 27 9.88 -11.31 -7.23
CA GLN A 27 9.78 -10.73 -5.88
C GLN A 27 11.10 -10.72 -5.09
N ARG A 28 12.05 -11.60 -5.41
CA ARG A 28 13.39 -11.55 -4.80
C ARG A 28 14.29 -10.60 -5.58
N LYS A 29 14.02 -9.30 -5.43
CA LYS A 29 14.92 -8.24 -5.90
C LYS A 29 16.32 -8.45 -5.33
N ASN A 30 17.37 -8.03 -6.05
CA ASN A 30 18.78 -8.09 -5.63
C ASN A 30 19.06 -7.12 -4.46
N ASN A 31 18.31 -7.26 -3.38
CA ASN A 31 18.50 -6.51 -2.15
C ASN A 31 19.37 -7.33 -1.21
N TRP A 32 20.21 -6.67 -0.43
CA TRP A 32 21.15 -7.32 0.47
C TRP A 32 20.47 -8.26 1.49
N PHE A 33 19.24 -7.97 1.90
CA PHE A 33 18.49 -8.79 2.85
C PHE A 33 17.91 -10.09 2.26
N TYR A 34 17.84 -10.22 0.93
CA TYR A 34 17.47 -11.46 0.25
C TYR A 34 18.68 -12.35 -0.10
N ASP A 35 19.90 -11.91 0.23
CA ASP A 35 21.12 -12.69 0.03
C ASP A 35 21.08 -14.01 0.83
N GLN A 36 21.47 -15.11 0.19
CA GLN A 36 21.53 -16.44 0.80
C GLN A 36 22.38 -16.46 2.07
N ARG A 37 23.46 -15.68 2.11
CA ARG A 37 24.35 -15.54 3.26
C ARG A 37 23.60 -14.94 4.46
N VAL A 38 22.77 -13.92 4.24
CA VAL A 38 21.93 -13.31 5.29
C VAL A 38 20.94 -14.33 5.86
N ARG A 39 20.39 -15.21 5.02
CA ARG A 39 19.51 -16.31 5.47
C ARG A 39 20.25 -17.29 6.37
N ILE A 40 21.44 -17.73 5.98
CA ILE A 40 22.28 -18.64 6.78
C ILE A 40 22.63 -18.00 8.13
N LEU A 41 23.00 -16.72 8.12
CA LEU A 41 23.30 -15.94 9.30
C LEU A 41 22.12 -15.83 10.28
N ASN A 42 20.92 -15.56 9.76
CA ASN A 42 19.70 -15.57 10.57
C ASN A 42 19.43 -16.95 11.19
N ASN A 43 19.65 -18.02 10.42
CA ASN A 43 19.50 -19.38 10.94
C ASN A 43 20.49 -19.68 12.07
N ARG A 44 21.74 -19.21 11.96
CA ARG A 44 22.76 -19.32 13.03
C ARG A 44 22.34 -18.60 14.31
N ILE A 45 21.87 -17.36 14.21
CA ILE A 45 21.32 -16.62 15.36
C ILE A 45 20.14 -17.38 15.98
N ASN A 46 19.20 -17.86 15.15
CA ASN A 46 18.03 -18.57 15.63
C ASN A 46 18.41 -19.90 16.32
N ALA A 47 19.41 -20.61 15.82
CA ALA A 47 19.94 -21.81 16.46
C ALA A 47 20.54 -21.50 17.83
N ALA A 48 21.40 -20.48 17.93
CA ALA A 48 22.00 -20.04 19.20
C ALA A 48 20.94 -19.55 20.21
N ARG A 49 19.91 -18.83 19.75
CA ARG A 49 18.77 -18.42 20.57
C ARG A 49 17.99 -19.61 21.11
N ARG A 50 17.70 -20.60 20.26
CA ARG A 50 17.01 -21.83 20.67
C ARG A 50 17.83 -22.60 21.72
N LEU A 51 19.13 -22.71 21.53
CA LEU A 51 20.03 -23.37 22.48
C LEU A 51 20.03 -22.66 23.83
N ASN A 52 20.22 -21.33 23.85
CA ASN A 52 20.21 -20.54 25.09
C ASN A 52 18.85 -20.55 25.79
N ARG A 53 17.74 -20.62 25.04
CA ARG A 53 16.39 -20.74 25.60
C ARG A 53 16.15 -22.10 26.26
N ARG A 54 16.70 -23.18 25.69
CA ARG A 54 16.58 -24.54 26.26
C ARG A 54 17.50 -24.73 27.46
N HIS A 55 18.73 -24.21 27.39
CA HIS A 55 19.75 -24.38 28.42
C HIS A 55 20.44 -23.03 28.67
N PRO A 56 19.93 -22.22 29.62
CA PRO A 56 20.45 -20.88 29.89
C PRO A 56 21.71 -20.93 30.76
N THR A 57 22.81 -21.46 30.21
CA THR A 57 24.14 -21.46 30.85
C THR A 57 24.96 -20.24 30.42
N ASP A 58 25.97 -19.85 31.22
CA ASP A 58 26.81 -18.70 30.89
C ASP A 58 27.61 -18.91 29.59
N ASN A 59 28.04 -20.14 29.33
CA ASN A 59 28.64 -20.55 28.06
C ASN A 59 27.69 -20.30 26.86
N ASN A 60 26.42 -20.68 26.99
CA ASN A 60 25.43 -20.49 25.92
C ASN A 60 25.06 -19.02 25.70
N ARG A 61 25.05 -18.22 26.78
CA ARG A 61 24.88 -16.76 26.71
C ARG A 61 26.05 -16.11 25.97
N THR A 62 27.27 -16.49 26.32
CA THR A 62 28.50 -15.99 25.67
C THR A 62 28.55 -16.39 24.19
N LEU A 63 28.20 -17.64 23.86
CA LEU A 63 28.07 -18.10 22.47
C LEU A 63 27.07 -17.25 21.69
N LEU A 64 25.87 -17.02 22.25
CA LEU A 64 24.84 -16.20 21.60
C LEU A 64 25.33 -14.77 21.34
N ARG A 65 25.99 -14.13 22.31
CA ARG A 65 26.58 -12.79 22.14
C ARG A 65 27.60 -12.76 21.00
N LYS A 66 28.53 -13.72 20.98
CA LYS A 66 29.56 -13.84 19.93
C LYS A 66 28.93 -14.05 18.55
N VAL A 67 27.95 -14.96 18.43
CA VAL A 67 27.24 -15.22 17.16
C VAL A 67 26.48 -14.00 16.68
N VAL A 68 25.81 -13.26 17.58
CA VAL A 68 25.11 -12.02 17.22
C VAL A 68 26.10 -10.96 16.74
N GLN A 69 27.22 -10.78 17.43
CA GLN A 69 28.25 -9.80 17.06
C GLN A 69 28.87 -10.12 15.69
N SER A 70 29.32 -11.36 15.48
CA SER A 70 29.91 -11.78 14.20
C SER A 70 28.90 -11.66 13.05
N THR A 71 27.66 -12.08 13.29
CA THR A 71 26.59 -11.97 12.28
C THR A 71 26.28 -10.52 11.93
N ARG A 72 26.26 -9.60 12.91
CA ARG A 72 26.06 -8.16 12.65
C ARG A 72 27.15 -7.62 11.74
N ARG A 73 28.42 -7.97 12.00
CA ARG A 73 29.55 -7.59 11.16
C ARG A 73 29.42 -8.14 9.74
N GLU A 74 29.13 -9.43 9.59
CA GLU A 74 28.96 -10.03 8.26
C GLU A 74 27.78 -9.41 7.49
N LYS A 75 26.65 -9.13 8.14
CA LYS A 75 25.53 -8.45 7.50
C LYS A 75 25.90 -7.06 7.00
N LYS A 76 26.70 -6.31 7.78
CA LYS A 76 27.20 -5.00 7.36
C LYS A 76 28.09 -5.12 6.11
N ASN A 77 29.01 -6.10 6.09
CA ASN A 77 29.84 -6.36 4.92
C ASN A 77 29.01 -6.74 3.68
N ILE A 78 27.97 -7.55 3.85
CA ILE A 78 27.06 -7.92 2.74
C ILE A 78 26.32 -6.69 2.22
N GLN A 79 25.86 -5.82 3.13
CA GLN A 79 25.21 -4.56 2.76
C GLN A 79 26.15 -3.64 1.99
N GLU A 80 27.40 -3.49 2.45
CA GLU A 80 28.44 -2.70 1.78
C GLU A 80 28.78 -3.28 0.40
N GLN A 81 28.96 -4.60 0.29
CA GLN A 81 29.23 -5.26 -0.98
C GLN A 81 28.09 -5.03 -1.98
N LYS A 82 26.83 -5.17 -1.54
CA LYS A 82 25.65 -4.93 -2.38
C LYS A 82 25.49 -3.47 -2.76
N TRP A 83 25.92 -2.54 -1.91
CA TRP A 83 25.99 -1.12 -2.23
C TRP A 83 27.04 -0.85 -3.31
N ILE A 84 28.23 -1.43 -3.20
CA ILE A 84 29.29 -1.32 -4.21
C ILE A 84 28.83 -1.92 -5.55
N GLU A 85 28.24 -3.12 -5.54
CA GLU A 85 27.66 -3.75 -6.74
C GLU A 85 26.61 -2.83 -7.39
N TRP A 86 25.79 -2.15 -6.58
CA TRP A 86 24.80 -1.20 -7.08
C TRP A 86 25.46 0.04 -7.72
N CYS A 87 26.48 0.62 -7.07
CA CYS A 87 27.24 1.75 -7.60
C CYS A 87 27.96 1.39 -8.91
N GLN A 88 28.57 0.21 -8.99
CA GLN A 88 29.21 -0.30 -10.21
C GLN A 88 28.20 -0.54 -11.34
N GLY A 89 26.94 -0.81 -11.00
CA GLY A 89 25.86 -0.89 -11.96
C GLY A 89 25.37 0.47 -12.50
N ILE A 90 25.96 1.59 -12.06
CA ILE A 90 25.74 2.93 -12.61
C ILE A 90 26.97 3.29 -13.45
N ASP A 91 26.85 3.13 -14.75
CA ASP A 91 27.89 3.45 -15.73
C ASP A 91 27.47 4.69 -16.57
N SER A 92 28.39 5.20 -17.38
CA SER A 92 28.19 6.21 -18.43
C SER A 92 27.01 5.90 -19.37
N HIS A 93 26.67 4.62 -19.54
CA HIS A 93 25.53 4.16 -20.35
C HIS A 93 24.17 4.19 -19.61
N THR A 94 24.14 4.52 -18.31
CA THR A 94 22.88 4.60 -17.56
C THR A 94 22.21 5.95 -17.78
N THR A 95 21.02 5.96 -18.39
CA THR A 95 20.25 7.20 -18.55
C THR A 95 19.88 7.81 -17.20
N LEU A 96 19.75 9.14 -17.14
CA LEU A 96 19.35 9.88 -15.93
C LEU A 96 18.02 9.34 -15.36
N SER A 97 17.04 9.02 -16.21
CA SER A 97 15.77 8.41 -15.81
C SER A 97 15.96 7.04 -15.13
N SER A 98 16.83 6.19 -15.69
CA SER A 98 17.18 4.89 -15.10
C SER A 98 17.87 5.04 -13.75
N MET A 99 18.78 6.02 -13.63
CA MET A 99 19.47 6.35 -12.37
C MET A 99 18.49 6.80 -11.29
N TRP A 100 17.60 7.76 -11.58
CA TRP A 100 16.53 8.18 -10.67
C TRP A 100 15.59 7.02 -10.32
N GLY A 101 15.31 6.15 -11.28
CA GLY A 101 14.57 4.92 -11.06
C GLY A 101 15.28 3.98 -10.08
N LYS A 102 16.60 3.80 -10.19
CA LYS A 102 17.40 3.00 -9.24
C LYS A 102 17.45 3.64 -7.86
N LEU A 103 17.65 4.96 -7.76
CA LEU A 103 17.70 5.70 -6.50
C LEU A 103 16.37 5.61 -5.73
N LYS A 104 15.24 5.85 -6.40
CA LYS A 104 13.90 5.66 -5.81
C LYS A 104 13.66 4.23 -5.32
N ALA A 105 14.31 3.24 -5.93
CA ALA A 105 14.22 1.84 -5.48
C ALA A 105 14.91 1.63 -4.14
N VAL A 106 16.10 2.21 -3.99
CA VAL A 106 16.92 2.09 -2.78
C VAL A 106 16.31 2.86 -1.62
N SER A 107 15.77 4.06 -1.89
CA SER A 107 15.10 4.88 -0.86
C SER A 107 13.75 4.33 -0.40
N GLY A 108 13.27 3.22 -0.98
CA GLY A 108 11.96 2.66 -0.67
C GLY A 108 10.79 3.43 -1.29
N ASN A 109 11.04 4.52 -2.02
CA ASN A 109 10.02 5.35 -2.65
C ASN A 109 9.47 4.77 -3.98
N LYS A 110 9.68 3.47 -4.22
CA LYS A 110 9.01 2.76 -5.32
C LYS A 110 7.65 2.27 -4.86
N ARG A 111 6.60 2.99 -5.27
CA ARG A 111 5.24 2.43 -5.27
C ARG A 111 5.26 1.15 -6.10
N ALA A 112 4.66 0.08 -5.57
CA ALA A 112 4.45 -1.13 -6.35
C ALA A 112 3.63 -0.74 -7.58
N THR A 113 4.17 -0.96 -8.79
CA THR A 113 3.37 -0.86 -9.99
C THR A 113 2.35 -1.99 -9.90
N THR A 114 1.11 -1.65 -9.61
CA THR A 114 0.00 -2.58 -9.70
C THR A 114 0.02 -3.14 -11.13
N PRO A 115 -0.01 -4.47 -11.30
CA PRO A 115 -0.05 -5.04 -12.63
C PRO A 115 -1.27 -4.48 -13.35
N SER A 116 -1.04 -3.81 -14.49
CA SER A 116 -2.12 -3.36 -15.35
C SER A 116 -2.85 -4.61 -15.86
N HIS A 117 -4.16 -4.67 -15.68
CA HIS A 117 -4.98 -5.70 -16.30
C HIS A 117 -4.75 -5.68 -17.82
N SER A 118 -4.80 -6.84 -18.48
CA SER A 118 -4.58 -6.96 -19.94
C SER A 118 -5.58 -6.14 -20.75
N ASN A 119 -6.79 -5.92 -20.21
CA ASN A 119 -7.80 -5.01 -20.75
C ASN A 119 -8.50 -4.26 -19.59
N PRO A 120 -8.01 -3.07 -19.19
CA PRO A 120 -8.53 -2.36 -18.01
C PRO A 120 -9.95 -1.83 -18.22
N GLN A 121 -10.30 -1.46 -19.47
CA GLN A 121 -11.62 -0.97 -19.84
C GLN A 121 -12.68 -2.05 -19.61
N GLN A 122 -12.45 -3.25 -20.15
CA GLN A 122 -13.37 -4.37 -20.03
C GLN A 122 -13.55 -4.83 -18.58
N GLU A 123 -12.48 -4.83 -17.78
CA GLU A 123 -12.58 -5.17 -16.35
C GLU A 123 -13.35 -4.11 -15.57
N ALA A 124 -13.17 -2.83 -15.88
CA ALA A 124 -13.94 -1.74 -15.28
C ALA A 124 -15.43 -1.85 -15.61
N GLU A 125 -15.77 -2.13 -16.87
CA GLU A 125 -17.15 -2.36 -17.32
C GLU A 125 -17.75 -3.59 -16.64
N HIS A 126 -17.00 -4.69 -16.55
CA HIS A 126 -17.42 -5.89 -15.82
C HIS A 126 -17.70 -5.60 -14.34
N LEU A 127 -16.83 -4.85 -13.67
CA LEU A 127 -17.01 -4.44 -12.27
C LEU A 127 -18.23 -3.52 -12.11
N ALA A 128 -18.44 -2.58 -13.02
CA ALA A 128 -19.59 -1.69 -13.03
C ALA A 128 -20.90 -2.48 -13.19
N LEU A 129 -20.94 -3.43 -14.13
CA LEU A 129 -22.08 -4.32 -14.33
C LEU A 129 -22.33 -5.22 -13.12
N SER A 130 -21.28 -5.79 -12.52
CA SER A 130 -21.38 -6.60 -11.31
C SER A 130 -21.96 -5.79 -10.14
N PHE A 131 -21.49 -4.56 -9.96
CA PHE A 131 -22.02 -3.65 -8.95
C PHE A 131 -23.49 -3.30 -9.22
N ALA A 132 -23.84 -2.95 -10.45
CA ALA A 132 -25.21 -2.63 -10.83
C ALA A 132 -26.16 -3.82 -10.61
N MET A 133 -25.74 -5.02 -10.99
CA MET A 133 -26.51 -6.25 -10.77
C MET A 133 -26.72 -6.55 -9.29
N ARG A 134 -25.67 -6.38 -8.47
CA ARG A 134 -25.73 -6.59 -7.01
C ARG A 134 -26.52 -5.51 -6.28
N SER A 135 -26.59 -4.32 -6.85
CA SER A 135 -27.33 -3.19 -6.28
C SER A 135 -28.73 -3.07 -6.87
N SER A 136 -29.10 -3.95 -7.80
CA SER A 136 -30.42 -3.97 -8.41
C SER A 136 -31.46 -4.34 -7.37
N SER A 137 -32.56 -3.59 -7.37
CA SER A 137 -33.74 -3.86 -6.54
C SER A 137 -34.38 -5.23 -6.83
N THR A 138 -34.04 -5.85 -7.96
CA THR A 138 -34.46 -7.23 -8.29
C THR A 138 -33.83 -8.31 -7.40
N GLN A 139 -32.79 -7.97 -6.62
CA GLN A 139 -32.22 -8.87 -5.62
C GLN A 139 -32.87 -8.72 -4.23
N LEU A 140 -33.80 -7.77 -4.07
CA LEU A 140 -34.51 -7.56 -2.81
C LEU A 140 -35.67 -8.55 -2.66
N PRO A 141 -36.07 -8.91 -1.43
CA PRO A 141 -37.26 -9.72 -1.19
C PRO A 141 -38.54 -9.02 -1.66
N ASP A 142 -39.52 -9.78 -2.13
CA ASP A 142 -40.77 -9.27 -2.72
C ASP A 142 -41.50 -8.27 -1.81
N ASN A 143 -41.51 -8.50 -0.49
CA ASN A 143 -42.14 -7.58 0.46
C ASN A 143 -41.51 -6.18 0.45
N THR A 144 -40.20 -6.11 0.22
CA THR A 144 -39.40 -4.89 0.22
C THR A 144 -39.63 -4.16 -1.09
N ILE A 145 -39.71 -4.89 -2.20
CA ILE A 145 -40.06 -4.35 -3.52
C ILE A 145 -41.47 -3.74 -3.48
N HIS A 146 -42.46 -4.45 -2.93
CA HIS A 146 -43.82 -3.92 -2.80
C HIS A 146 -43.89 -2.66 -1.94
N THR A 147 -43.17 -2.64 -0.81
CA THR A 147 -43.10 -1.47 0.07
C THR A 147 -42.41 -0.29 -0.62
N LEU A 148 -41.33 -0.53 -1.36
CA LEU A 148 -40.65 0.50 -2.15
C LEU A 148 -41.58 1.10 -3.20
N ASN A 149 -42.33 0.25 -3.92
CA ASN A 149 -43.29 0.67 -4.93
C ASN A 149 -44.45 1.45 -4.33
N SER A 150 -44.95 1.07 -3.14
CA SER A 150 -46.02 1.83 -2.47
C SER A 150 -45.57 3.21 -1.99
N LEU A 151 -44.29 3.37 -1.64
CA LEU A 151 -43.68 4.63 -1.20
C LEU A 151 -43.09 5.45 -2.36
N GLN A 152 -43.10 4.92 -3.58
CA GLN A 152 -42.62 5.59 -4.79
C GLN A 152 -43.33 6.94 -5.06
N PRO A 153 -44.68 7.03 -5.07
CA PRO A 153 -45.36 8.28 -5.42
C PRO A 153 -45.15 9.40 -4.38
N GLU A 154 -44.95 9.04 -3.12
CA GLU A 154 -44.62 10.01 -2.07
C GLU A 154 -43.22 10.59 -2.27
N ARG A 155 -42.24 9.72 -2.56
CA ARG A 155 -40.87 10.15 -2.88
C ARG A 155 -40.81 11.01 -4.14
N GLU A 156 -41.55 10.66 -5.18
CA GLU A 156 -41.62 11.47 -6.41
C GLU A 156 -42.18 12.87 -6.12
N ARG A 157 -43.21 12.97 -5.28
CA ARG A 157 -43.72 14.28 -4.81
C ARG A 157 -42.70 15.06 -4.00
N GLU A 158 -41.98 14.42 -3.08
CA GLU A 158 -40.92 15.09 -2.30
C GLU A 158 -39.81 15.61 -3.20
N ILE A 159 -39.40 14.83 -4.21
CA ILE A 159 -38.40 15.25 -5.19
C ILE A 159 -38.90 16.43 -6.01
N GLU A 160 -40.13 16.39 -6.53
CA GLU A 160 -40.72 17.50 -7.27
C GLU A 160 -40.81 18.78 -6.42
N GLN A 161 -41.23 18.65 -5.16
CA GLN A 161 -41.25 19.78 -4.23
C GLN A 161 -39.86 20.34 -3.94
N ALA A 162 -38.86 19.47 -3.75
CA ALA A 162 -37.48 19.89 -3.54
C ALA A 162 -36.89 20.58 -4.76
N CYS A 163 -37.22 20.14 -5.98
CA CYS A 163 -36.79 20.81 -7.22
C CYS A 163 -37.43 22.19 -7.42
N LEU A 164 -38.62 22.42 -6.86
CA LEU A 164 -39.33 23.70 -6.92
C LEU A 164 -38.95 24.65 -5.77
N ALA A 165 -38.29 24.14 -4.73
CA ALA A 165 -37.85 24.95 -3.61
C ALA A 165 -36.60 25.75 -3.99
N GLU A 166 -36.69 27.08 -4.01
CA GLU A 166 -35.51 27.92 -4.13
C GLU A 166 -34.68 27.85 -2.84
N ALA A 167 -33.46 27.33 -2.95
CA ALA A 167 -32.49 27.38 -1.86
C ALA A 167 -31.79 28.74 -1.87
N ASP A 168 -31.54 29.30 -0.68
CA ASP A 168 -30.82 30.57 -0.46
C ASP A 168 -29.38 30.55 -1.06
N THR A 169 -28.89 29.37 -1.44
CA THR A 169 -27.60 29.13 -2.08
C THR A 169 -27.64 29.14 -3.62
N ASP A 170 -28.81 29.10 -4.25
CA ASP A 170 -28.99 29.04 -5.71
C ASP A 170 -28.99 30.42 -6.37
N HIS A 171 -28.26 31.37 -5.79
CA HIS A 171 -27.99 32.65 -6.41
C HIS A 171 -26.70 32.57 -7.24
N PRO A 172 -26.70 33.06 -8.49
CA PRO A 172 -25.48 33.10 -9.30
C PRO A 172 -24.42 33.90 -8.55
N ILE A 173 -23.23 33.32 -8.39
CA ILE A 173 -22.08 33.99 -7.78
C ILE A 173 -21.86 35.29 -8.54
N THR A 174 -22.23 36.41 -7.93
CA THR A 174 -22.04 37.72 -8.51
C THR A 174 -20.56 38.04 -8.34
N SER A 175 -19.77 37.80 -9.38
CA SER A 175 -18.38 38.24 -9.43
C SER A 175 -18.35 39.76 -9.63
N THR A 176 -18.76 40.52 -8.62
CA THR A 176 -18.35 41.91 -8.53
C THR A 176 -16.83 41.90 -8.33
N PRO A 177 -16.03 42.51 -9.23
CA PRO A 177 -14.61 42.61 -9.00
C PRO A 177 -14.41 43.39 -7.70
N ALA A 178 -13.96 42.70 -6.66
CA ALA A 178 -13.52 43.33 -5.43
C ALA A 178 -12.45 44.36 -5.82
N ASN A 179 -12.79 45.63 -5.57
CA ASN A 179 -11.92 46.76 -5.77
C ASN A 179 -10.60 46.47 -5.04
N LYS A 180 -9.51 46.32 -5.79
CA LYS A 180 -8.16 46.16 -5.25
C LYS A 180 -7.68 47.51 -4.71
N ASP A 181 -8.32 48.04 -3.69
CA ASP A 181 -7.89 49.25 -3.00
C ASP A 181 -8.23 49.12 -1.52
N THR A 182 -7.44 48.34 -0.80
CA THR A 182 -7.22 48.57 0.63
C THR A 182 -5.74 48.78 0.83
N GLY A 183 -5.39 50.06 1.02
CA GLY A 183 -4.04 50.54 1.17
C GLY A 183 -3.30 49.88 2.32
N LEU A 184 -2.08 49.44 2.01
CA LEU A 184 -1.01 49.28 2.97
C LEU A 184 0.20 50.08 2.47
N THR A 185 0.05 51.41 2.45
CA THR A 185 1.21 52.31 2.46
C THR A 185 1.68 52.44 3.91
N GLY A 186 2.46 51.45 4.36
CA GLY A 186 3.24 51.57 5.58
C GLY A 186 4.45 52.46 5.31
N THR A 187 4.32 53.76 5.56
CA THR A 187 5.46 54.67 5.71
C THR A 187 6.17 54.35 7.03
N PRO A 188 7.50 54.09 7.04
CA PRO A 188 8.23 53.96 8.29
C PRO A 188 8.54 55.36 8.84
N SER A 189 7.74 55.84 9.80
CA SER A 189 8.09 57.03 10.60
C SER A 189 9.26 56.70 11.52
N ARG A 190 10.45 57.16 11.11
CA ARG A 190 11.67 57.21 11.91
C ARG A 190 11.55 58.36 12.92
N GLU A 191 11.06 58.07 14.13
CA GLU A 191 11.20 59.01 15.24
C GLU A 191 12.65 59.04 15.73
N VAL A 192 13.27 60.19 15.55
CA VAL A 192 14.54 60.60 16.14
C VAL A 192 14.25 61.03 17.57
N ARG A 193 14.92 60.44 18.56
CA ARG A 193 15.08 61.07 19.87
C ARG A 193 16.55 61.05 20.26
N ALA A 194 17.18 62.21 20.09
CA ALA A 194 18.51 62.51 20.59
C ALA A 194 18.40 63.11 22.01
N THR A 195 19.36 62.68 22.84
CA THR A 195 20.02 63.36 23.97
C THR A 195 19.24 63.70 25.25
N GLY A 196 19.74 63.15 26.37
CA GLY A 196 20.45 63.97 27.35
C GLY A 196 20.01 63.85 28.82
N ALA A 197 20.74 63.06 29.61
CA ALA A 197 21.37 63.41 30.91
C ALA A 197 22.23 62.23 31.39
#